data_AF-A0A5B6YP46-F1
#
_entry.id   AF-A0A5B6YP46-F1
#
_cell.length_a   1.000
_cell.length_b   1.000
_cell.length_c   1.000
_cell.angle_alpha   90.00
_cell.angle_beta   90.00
_cell.angle_gamma   90.00
#
_symmetry.space_group_name_H-M   'P 1'
#
loop_
_entity.id
_entity.type
_entity.pdbx_description
1 polymer ?
#
loop_
_entity_poly.entity_id
_entity_poly.type
_entity_poly.pdbx_seq_one_letter_code
_entity_poly.pdbx_strand_id
1 'polypeptide(L)'
;MNVALQTGLFDYIWIQFYNNPPCQYTGTTASIDNIVNYWGTWTANINATYFYLGLPAAPEAAPSGGYIDPSTLVTQVLPAIKSTSKYGGVMIWSRYYDLLSGYSTAIKSSVLNYAHLPGIKPLSSII
;
A
#
# COMPACT_ATOMS: atom_id res chain seq x y z
N MET A 1 -2.70 14.05 14.51
CA MET A 1 -1.57 13.21 14.03
C MET A 1 -0.62 12.95 15.21
N ASN A 2 -0.01 11.77 15.34
CA ASN A 2 0.87 11.41 16.46
C ASN A 2 2.20 12.21 16.40
N VAL A 3 2.70 12.67 17.55
CA VAL A 3 3.95 13.43 17.69
C VAL A 3 5.17 12.69 17.12
N ALA A 4 5.23 11.36 17.22
CA ALA A 4 6.35 10.57 16.71
C ALA A 4 6.50 10.68 15.18
N LEU A 5 5.37 10.64 14.46
CA LEU A 5 5.37 10.74 13.00
C LEU A 5 5.77 12.12 12.48
N GLN A 6 5.69 13.15 13.33
CA GLN A 6 6.08 14.52 12.99
C GLN A 6 7.57 14.78 13.17
N THR A 7 8.32 13.85 13.77
CA THR A 7 9.76 14.01 14.03
C THR A 7 10.61 13.98 12.76
N GLY A 8 10.12 13.39 11.67
CA GLY A 8 10.91 13.16 10.46
C GLY A 8 11.94 12.02 10.58
N LEU A 9 11.89 11.23 11.66
CA LEU A 9 12.86 10.16 11.92
C LEU A 9 12.51 8.81 11.27
N PHE A 10 11.33 8.69 10.65
CA PHE A 10 10.92 7.46 9.99
C PHE A 10 11.22 7.53 8.49
N ASP A 11 12.08 6.64 8.01
CA ASP A 11 12.37 6.52 6.58
C ASP A 11 11.19 5.92 5.79
N TYR A 12 10.53 4.92 6.39
CA TYR A 12 9.51 4.11 5.73
C TYR A 12 8.24 4.05 6.58
N ILE A 13 7.09 4.40 6.00
CA ILE A 13 5.79 4.35 6.67
C ILE A 13 4.84 3.43 5.90
N TRP A 14 4.31 2.41 6.59
CA TRP A 14 3.46 1.40 5.98
C TRP A 14 2.05 1.60 6.52
N ILE A 15 1.21 2.33 5.78
CA ILE A 15 -0.11 2.70 6.28
C ILE A 15 -1.04 1.52 6.11
N GLN A 16 -1.70 1.11 7.19
CA GLN A 16 -2.68 0.04 7.18
C GLN A 16 -4.02 0.55 6.62
N PHE A 17 -4.35 0.21 5.37
CA PHE A 17 -5.63 0.57 4.71
C PHE A 17 -6.69 -0.55 4.84
N TYR A 18 -6.63 -1.32 5.93
CA TYR A 18 -7.56 -2.41 6.24
C TYR A 18 -7.91 -2.42 7.73
N ASN A 19 -9.00 -3.10 8.10
CA ASN A 19 -9.58 -3.06 9.45
C ASN A 19 -9.89 -1.64 9.97
N ASN A 20 -10.08 -0.67 9.06
CA ASN A 20 -10.34 0.73 9.36
C ASN A 20 -11.43 1.27 8.40
N PRO A 21 -12.72 1.17 8.76
CA PRO A 21 -13.85 1.54 7.89
C PRO A 21 -13.75 2.91 7.18
N PRO A 22 -13.22 3.99 7.82
CA PRO A 22 -13.14 5.29 7.16
C PRO A 22 -12.20 5.34 5.95
N CYS A 23 -11.17 4.50 5.91
CA CYS A 23 -10.11 4.57 4.90
C CYS A 23 -9.84 3.25 4.17
N GLN A 24 -10.63 2.19 4.43
CA GLN A 24 -10.46 0.91 3.75
C GLN A 24 -11.33 0.78 2.50
N TYR A 25 -10.97 -0.18 1.64
CA TYR A 25 -11.81 -0.56 0.51
C TYR A 25 -13.04 -1.34 0.96
N THR A 26 -14.20 -1.03 0.36
CA THR A 26 -15.49 -1.66 0.67
C THR A 26 -16.22 -2.19 -0.57
N GLY A 27 -15.52 -2.41 -1.69
CA GLY A 27 -16.13 -2.89 -2.93
C GLY A 27 -16.70 -1.78 -3.83
N THR A 28 -16.44 -0.50 -3.55
CA THR A 28 -17.04 0.63 -4.27
C THR A 28 -15.99 1.61 -4.79
N THR A 29 -16.28 2.31 -5.88
CA THR A 29 -15.42 3.39 -6.39
C THR A 29 -15.22 4.50 -5.36
N ALA A 30 -16.25 4.86 -4.59
CA ALA A 30 -16.13 5.84 -3.51
C ALA A 30 -15.11 5.42 -2.44
N SER A 31 -14.99 4.12 -2.13
CA SER A 31 -13.97 3.63 -1.19
C SER A 31 -12.55 3.68 -1.76
N ILE A 32 -12.41 3.59 -3.09
CA ILE A 32 -11.12 3.82 -3.78
C ILE A 32 -10.74 5.29 -3.68
N ASP A 33 -11.67 6.21 -3.94
CA ASP A 33 -11.45 7.65 -3.81
C ASP A 33 -11.04 8.00 -2.37
N ASN A 34 -11.65 7.37 -1.36
CA ASN A 34 -11.24 7.53 0.03
C ASN A 34 -9.80 7.08 0.27
N ILE A 35 -9.40 5.90 -0.23
CA ILE A 35 -8.00 5.43 -0.11
C ILE A 35 -7.04 6.47 -0.71
N VAL A 36 -7.34 6.99 -1.91
CA VAL A 36 -6.50 7.99 -2.59
C VAL A 36 -6.45 9.30 -1.79
N ASN A 37 -7.56 9.76 -1.24
CA ASN A 37 -7.62 10.97 -0.43
C ASN A 37 -6.82 10.84 0.88
N TYR A 38 -6.95 9.70 1.57
CA TYR A 38 -6.15 9.43 2.76
C TYR A 38 -4.68 9.29 2.41
N TRP A 39 -4.33 8.61 1.32
CA TRP A 39 -2.95 8.54 0.83
C TRP A 39 -2.34 9.93 0.62
N GLY A 40 -3.06 10.83 -0.06
CA GLY A 40 -2.66 12.22 -0.24
C GLY A 40 -2.48 12.95 1.09
N THR A 41 -3.40 12.74 2.04
CA THR A 41 -3.31 13.33 3.39
C THR A 41 -2.06 12.86 4.13
N TRP A 42 -1.78 11.56 4.13
CA TRP A 42 -0.60 10.99 4.80
C TRP A 42 0.71 11.49 4.18
N THR A 43 0.82 11.43 2.86
CA THR A 43 2.04 11.81 2.13
C THR A 43 2.32 13.31 2.17
N ALA A 44 1.28 14.16 2.28
CA ALA A 44 1.44 15.62 2.40
C ALA A 44 1.84 16.06 3.82
N ASN A 45 1.32 15.40 4.86
CA ASN A 45 1.42 15.89 6.25
C ASN A 45 2.50 15.21 7.08
N ILE A 46 3.22 14.24 6.52
CA ILE A 46 4.28 13.51 7.23
C ILE A 46 5.58 13.56 6.45
N ASN A 47 6.65 13.88 7.17
CA ASN A 47 8.00 13.84 6.65
C ASN A 47 8.57 12.42 6.80
N ALA A 48 8.59 11.69 5.69
CA ALA A 48 9.21 10.38 5.55
C ALA A 48 9.67 10.22 4.10
N THR A 49 10.67 9.37 3.90
CA THR A 49 11.27 9.13 2.57
C THR A 49 10.29 8.40 1.67
N TYR A 50 9.67 7.32 2.17
CA TYR A 50 8.76 6.50 1.38
C TYR A 50 7.54 6.02 2.17
N PHE A 51 6.42 5.93 1.46
CA PHE A 51 5.15 5.42 1.96
C PHE A 51 4.77 4.15 1.23
N TYR A 52 4.19 3.21 1.96
CA TYR A 52 3.75 1.92 1.44
C TYR A 52 2.26 1.73 1.71
N LEU A 53 1.54 1.29 0.69
CA LEU A 53 0.13 0.92 0.82
C LEU A 53 0.05 -0.44 1.51
N GLY A 54 -0.38 -0.47 2.78
CA GLY A 54 -0.54 -1.70 3.54
C GLY A 54 -1.88 -2.37 3.27
N LEU A 55 -1.84 -3.60 2.76
CA LEU A 55 -3.01 -4.38 2.34
C LEU A 55 -3.00 -5.79 2.93
N PRO A 56 -4.17 -6.40 3.15
CA PRO A 56 -4.27 -7.81 3.47
C PRO A 56 -4.10 -8.66 2.21
N ALA A 57 -3.37 -9.76 2.30
CA ALA A 57 -3.07 -10.65 1.18
C ALA A 57 -4.27 -11.53 0.76
N ALA A 58 -5.27 -11.63 1.62
CA ALA A 58 -6.50 -12.40 1.41
C ALA A 58 -7.64 -11.78 2.25
N PRO A 59 -8.91 -12.00 1.89
CA PRO A 59 -10.06 -11.55 2.70
C PRO A 59 -9.96 -11.99 4.17
N GLU A 60 -9.49 -13.20 4.42
CA GLU A 60 -9.37 -13.81 5.75
C GLU A 60 -8.28 -13.14 6.61
N ALA A 61 -7.34 -12.41 6.00
CA ALA A 61 -6.27 -11.71 6.71
C ALA A 61 -6.75 -10.39 7.34
N ALA A 62 -7.91 -9.87 6.92
CA ALA A 62 -8.55 -8.69 7.48
C ALA A 62 -10.08 -8.90 7.58
N PRO A 63 -10.56 -9.63 8.60
CA PRO A 63 -11.98 -9.93 8.76
C PRO A 63 -12.89 -8.70 8.89
N SER A 64 -12.34 -7.54 9.26
CA SER A 64 -13.08 -6.27 9.34
C SER A 64 -13.09 -5.49 8.01
N GLY A 65 -12.52 -6.06 6.94
CA GLY A 65 -12.52 -5.50 5.59
C GLY A 65 -11.23 -4.80 5.19
N GLY A 66 -11.22 -4.30 3.94
CA GLY A 66 -10.06 -3.66 3.32
C GLY A 66 -9.25 -4.54 2.37
N TYR A 67 -9.69 -5.78 2.10
CA TYR A 67 -9.13 -6.58 1.01
C TYR A 67 -9.50 -5.99 -0.34
N ILE A 68 -8.49 -5.71 -1.16
CA ILE A 68 -8.62 -5.24 -2.54
C ILE A 68 -8.14 -6.40 -3.42
N ASP A 69 -8.94 -6.87 -4.37
CA ASP A 69 -8.44 -7.89 -5.29
C ASP A 69 -7.30 -7.34 -6.17
N PRO A 70 -6.38 -8.20 -6.68
CA PRO A 70 -5.24 -7.75 -7.47
C PRO A 70 -5.62 -6.92 -8.71
N SER A 71 -6.73 -7.25 -9.39
CA SER A 71 -7.14 -6.54 -10.60
C SER A 71 -7.57 -5.12 -10.28
N THR A 72 -8.40 -4.94 -9.25
CA THR A 72 -8.83 -3.63 -8.76
C THR A 72 -7.64 -2.81 -8.25
N LEU A 73 -6.74 -3.41 -7.48
CA LEU A 73 -5.53 -2.73 -7.00
C LEU A 73 -4.70 -2.19 -8.18
N VAL A 74 -4.43 -3.03 -9.17
CA VAL A 74 -3.56 -2.69 -10.31
C VAL A 74 -4.19 -1.64 -11.22
N THR A 75 -5.49 -1.74 -11.48
CA THR A 75 -6.16 -0.90 -12.48
C THR A 75 -6.72 0.40 -11.93
N GLN A 76 -7.08 0.45 -10.64
CA GLN A 76 -7.81 1.59 -10.06
C GLN A 76 -7.07 2.30 -8.94
N VAL A 77 -6.28 1.58 -8.12
CA VAL A 77 -5.62 2.19 -6.94
C VAL A 77 -4.17 2.59 -7.23
N LEU A 78 -3.35 1.66 -7.74
CA LEU A 78 -1.93 1.91 -8.01
C LEU A 78 -1.68 3.11 -8.94
N PRO A 79 -2.42 3.31 -10.06
CA PRO A 79 -2.19 4.45 -10.95
C PRO A 79 -2.35 5.80 -10.24
N ALA A 80 -3.30 5.90 -9.30
CA ALA A 80 -3.55 7.13 -8.56
C ALA A 80 -2.43 7.43 -7.54
N ILE A 81 -2.03 6.45 -6.72
CA ILE A 81 -1.07 6.67 -5.63
C ILE A 81 0.39 6.75 -6.09
N LYS A 82 0.72 6.08 -7.22
CA LYS A 82 2.07 6.10 -7.81
C LYS A 82 2.47 7.45 -8.41
N SER A 83 1.51 8.36 -8.61
CA SER A 83 1.79 9.73 -9.06
C SER A 83 2.60 10.54 -8.05
N THR A 84 2.62 10.12 -6.77
CA THR A 84 3.38 10.77 -5.71
C THR A 84 4.84 10.31 -5.72
N SER A 85 5.81 11.23 -5.64
CA SER A 85 7.24 10.90 -5.56
C SER A 85 7.62 10.13 -4.27
N LYS A 86 6.75 10.15 -3.27
CA LYS A 86 6.89 9.46 -1.98
C LYS A 86 6.38 8.01 -2.01
N TYR A 87 5.85 7.51 -3.13
CA TYR A 87 5.45 6.10 -3.25
C TYR A 87 6.66 5.16 -3.17
N GLY A 88 6.67 4.28 -2.17
CA GLY A 88 7.70 3.26 -1.96
C GLY A 88 7.30 1.85 -2.37
N GLY A 89 6.00 1.54 -2.42
CA GLY A 89 5.52 0.20 -2.75
C GLY A 89 4.22 -0.19 -2.04
N VAL A 90 4.04 -1.50 -1.90
CA VAL A 90 2.92 -2.13 -1.20
C VAL A 90 3.49 -3.00 -0.07
N MET A 91 2.87 -2.95 1.10
CA MET A 91 3.12 -3.85 2.21
C MET A 91 1.99 -4.88 2.28
N ILE A 92 2.33 -6.16 2.43
CA ILE A 92 1.35 -7.25 2.41
C ILE A 92 1.28 -7.93 3.77
N TRP A 93 0.09 -7.93 4.36
CA TRP A 93 -0.23 -8.67 5.57
C TRP A 93 -1.02 -9.95 5.24
N SER A 94 -0.52 -11.15 5.44
CA SER A 94 0.82 -11.53 5.87
C SER A 94 1.38 -12.59 4.94
N ARG A 95 2.63 -13.02 5.15
CA ARG A 95 3.26 -14.05 4.33
C ARG A 95 2.45 -15.35 4.25
N TYR A 96 1.78 -15.74 5.34
CA TYR A 96 0.95 -16.95 5.36
C TYR A 96 -0.19 -16.85 4.33
N TYR A 97 -0.96 -15.78 4.37
CA TYR A 97 -2.07 -15.57 3.44
C TYR A 97 -1.59 -15.33 2.01
N ASP A 98 -0.47 -14.64 1.83
CA ASP A 98 0.16 -14.41 0.53
C ASP A 98 0.57 -15.72 -0.17
N LEU A 99 1.06 -16.71 0.60
CA LEU A 99 1.37 -18.04 0.06
C LEU A 99 0.12 -18.79 -0.41
N LEU A 100 -1.01 -18.60 0.27
CA LEU A 100 -2.27 -19.26 -0.07
C LEU A 100 -2.97 -18.61 -1.26
N SER A 101 -2.97 -17.27 -1.33
CA SER A 101 -3.69 -16.51 -2.36
C SER A 101 -2.85 -16.19 -3.59
N GLY A 102 -1.52 -16.21 -3.48
CA GLY A 102 -0.62 -15.76 -4.55
C GLY A 102 -0.66 -14.25 -4.80
N TYR A 103 -1.11 -13.46 -3.81
CA TYR A 103 -1.39 -12.03 -3.98
C TYR A 103 -0.19 -11.23 -4.50
N SER A 104 0.97 -11.37 -3.86
CA SER A 104 2.19 -10.67 -4.24
C SER A 104 2.66 -11.05 -5.65
N THR A 105 2.52 -12.32 -6.02
CA THR A 105 2.82 -12.80 -7.38
C THR A 105 1.95 -12.08 -8.42
N ALA A 106 0.66 -11.92 -8.15
CA ALA A 106 -0.29 -11.27 -9.06
C ALA A 106 0.00 -9.77 -9.27
N ILE A 107 0.58 -9.09 -8.28
CA ILE A 107 0.79 -7.62 -8.33
C ILE A 107 2.25 -7.22 -8.57
N LYS A 108 3.19 -8.17 -8.55
CA LYS A 108 4.64 -7.93 -8.55
C LYS A 108 5.10 -7.00 -9.67
N SER A 109 4.67 -7.26 -10.90
CA SER A 109 5.04 -6.46 -12.08
C SER A 109 4.48 -5.04 -12.02
N SER A 110 3.30 -4.88 -11.43
CA SER A 110 2.64 -3.59 -11.29
C SER A 110 3.17 -2.76 -10.13
N VAL A 111 3.74 -3.38 -9.09
CA VAL A 111 4.37 -2.67 -7.95
C VAL A 111 5.77 -2.22 -8.32
N LEU A 112 6.59 -3.11 -8.89
CA LEU A 112 7.98 -2.81 -9.28
C LEU A 112 8.00 -1.83 -10.44
N ASN A 113 8.39 -0.58 -10.18
CA ASN A 113 8.66 0.38 -11.23
C ASN A 113 10.19 0.54 -11.38
N TYR A 114 10.78 -0.26 -12.28
CA TYR A 114 12.21 -0.18 -12.58
C TYR A 114 12.65 1.20 -13.11
N ALA A 115 11.69 2.04 -13.54
CA ALA A 115 11.95 3.35 -14.10
C ALA A 115 12.13 4.49 -13.07
N HIS A 116 11.88 4.27 -11.76
CA HIS A 116 11.83 5.37 -10.79
C HIS A 116 12.78 5.28 -9.60
N LEU A 117 13.55 4.20 -9.44
CA LEU A 117 14.39 3.99 -8.25
C LEU A 117 15.81 3.54 -8.65
N PRO A 118 16.69 4.44 -9.13
CA PRO A 118 18.11 4.13 -9.26
C PRO A 118 18.70 3.92 -7.86
N GLY A 119 18.77 2.67 -7.40
CA GLY A 119 19.48 2.30 -6.16
C GLY A 119 18.77 1.33 -5.21
N ILE A 120 17.48 1.02 -5.40
CA ILE A 120 16.81 0.01 -4.56
C ILE A 120 17.04 -1.37 -5.19
N LYS A 121 17.74 -2.25 -4.45
CA LYS A 121 17.92 -3.64 -4.84
C LYS A 121 16.53 -4.30 -4.97
N PRO A 122 16.29 -5.07 -6.05
CA PRO A 122 15.00 -5.70 -6.28
C PRO A 122 14.63 -6.62 -5.11
N LEU A 123 13.33 -6.70 -4.82
CA LEU A 123 12.75 -7.55 -3.75
C LEU A 123 13.13 -9.04 -3.90
N SER A 124 13.60 -9.45 -5.08
CA SER A 124 14.20 -10.78 -5.34
C SER A 124 15.50 -11.04 -4.58
N SER A 125 16.01 -10.08 -3.82
CA SER A 125 17.21 -10.24 -2.99
C SER A 125 16.91 -10.56 -1.51
N ILE A 126 15.63 -10.67 -1.13
CA ILE A 126 15.19 -10.92 0.26
C ILE A 126 14.31 -12.19 0.36
N ILE A 127 14.19 -12.96 -0.73
CA ILE A 127 13.51 -14.27 -0.74
C ILE A 127 14.45 -15.32 -1.28
#